data_AF-A0A3A9JT13-F1
#
_entry.id   AF-A0A3A9JT13-F1
#
_cell.length_a   1.000
_cell.length_b   1.000
_cell.length_c   1.000
_cell.angle_alpha   90.00
_cell.angle_beta   90.00
_cell.angle_gamma   90.00
#
_symmetry.space_group_name_H-M   'P 1'
#
loop_
_entity.id
_entity.type
_entity.pdbx_description
1 polymer ?
#
loop_
_entity_poly.entity_id
_entity_poly.type
_entity_poly.pdbx_seq_one_letter_code
_entity_poly.pdbx_strand_id
1 'polypeptide(L)'
;MAPLPQGQALPPEPQRAKVALLLPLTGSNAQLGQAMLNAAQLALFEQGSPGFEFVPRDTGSTAQGAAEAARAAIAGGARVLVGPLT
;
A
#
# COMPACT_ATOMS: atom_id res chain seq x y z
N MET A 1 12.39 45.23 18.82
CA MET A 1 12.52 44.00 18.00
C MET A 1 11.25 43.20 18.20
N ALA A 2 10.37 43.14 17.19
CA ALA A 2 9.14 42.36 17.28
C ALA A 2 9.47 40.87 17.21
N PRO A 3 8.84 40.00 18.02
CA PRO A 3 9.09 38.56 17.95
C PRO A 3 8.58 38.02 16.60
N LEU A 4 9.42 37.21 15.95
CA LEU A 4 9.08 36.55 14.69
C LEU A 4 7.89 35.60 14.91
N PRO A 5 6.91 35.55 13.99
CA PRO A 5 5.82 34.59 14.08
C PRO A 5 6.42 33.18 14.04
N GLN A 6 6.21 32.43 15.13
CA GLN A 6 6.61 31.03 15.23
C GLN A 6 5.92 30.28 14.09
N GLY A 7 6.71 29.61 13.24
CA GLY A 7 6.21 28.91 12.07
C GLY A 7 5.03 28.03 12.47
N GLN A 8 3.89 28.28 11.84
CA GLN A 8 2.69 27.48 12.02
C GLN A 8 3.07 26.03 11.69
N ALA A 9 3.17 25.18 12.70
CA ALA A 9 3.37 23.76 12.48
C ALA A 9 2.18 23.28 11.65
N LEU A 10 2.46 22.79 10.44
CA LEU A 10 1.45 22.17 9.59
C LEU A 10 0.69 21.15 10.44
N PRO A 11 -0.66 21.14 10.41
CA PRO A 11 -1.41 20.14 11.15
C PRO A 11 -0.88 18.75 10.80
N PRO A 12 -0.73 17.85 11.79
CA PRO A 12 -0.21 16.52 11.53
C PRO A 12 -1.06 15.87 10.44
N GLU A 13 -0.42 15.42 9.36
CA GLU A 13 -1.14 14.70 8.30
C GLU A 13 -1.91 13.54 8.94
N PRO A 14 -3.20 13.36 8.60
CA PRO A 14 -3.97 12.24 9.11
C PRO A 14 -3.24 10.94 8.76
N GLN A 15 -2.95 10.13 9.78
CA GLN A 15 -2.25 8.87 9.62
C GLN A 15 -3.11 7.93 8.77
N ARG A 16 -2.79 7.82 7.48
CA ARG A 16 -3.46 6.90 6.56
C ARG A 16 -3.18 5.46 7.00
N ALA A 17 -4.23 4.65 7.13
CA ALA A 17 -4.08 3.23 7.40
C ALA A 17 -3.36 2.54 6.23
N LYS A 18 -2.37 1.70 6.51
CA LYS A 18 -1.66 0.97 5.45
C LYS A 18 -2.41 -0.32 5.13
N VAL A 19 -2.82 -0.47 3.87
CA VAL A 19 -3.43 -1.70 3.35
C VAL A 19 -2.44 -2.34 2.40
N ALA A 20 -1.92 -3.52 2.74
CA ALA A 20 -0.97 -4.21 1.90
C ALA A 20 -1.68 -5.02 0.81
N LEU A 21 -1.25 -4.83 -0.44
CA LEU A 21 -1.79 -5.52 -1.61
C LEU A 21 -0.76 -6.55 -2.08
N LEU A 22 -1.02 -7.84 -1.84
CA LEU A 22 -0.10 -8.93 -2.19
C LEU A 22 -0.45 -9.45 -3.58
N LEU A 23 0.35 -9.08 -4.59
CA LEU A 23 0.11 -9.39 -5.99
C LEU A 23 1.35 -10.01 -6.65
N PRO A 24 1.19 -10.91 -7.64
CA PRO A 24 2.30 -11.40 -8.43
C PRO A 24 2.72 -10.31 -9.42
N LEU A 25 3.59 -9.38 -9.00
CA LEU A 25 4.11 -8.31 -9.86
C LEU A 25 5.27 -8.82 -10.72
N THR A 26 5.86 -9.94 -10.33
CA THR A 26 6.82 -10.72 -11.11
C THR A 26 6.41 -12.20 -11.20
N GLY A 27 7.12 -12.96 -12.03
CA GLY A 27 6.86 -14.39 -12.25
C GLY A 27 5.80 -14.67 -13.33
N SER A 28 5.24 -15.89 -13.31
CA SER A 28 4.31 -16.37 -14.35
C SER A 28 3.01 -15.57 -14.43
N ASN A 29 2.57 -14.98 -13.31
CA ASN A 29 1.32 -14.24 -13.21
C ASN A 29 1.52 -12.71 -13.21
N ALA A 30 2.71 -12.22 -13.61
CA ALA A 30 3.08 -10.79 -13.59
C ALA A 30 2.05 -9.87 -14.29
N GLN A 31 1.56 -10.29 -15.45
CA GLN A 31 0.61 -9.50 -16.24
C GLN A 31 -0.74 -9.33 -15.52
N LEU A 32 -1.19 -10.39 -14.83
CA LEU A 32 -2.40 -10.35 -14.01
C LEU A 32 -2.21 -9.49 -12.77
N GLY A 33 -1.08 -9.62 -12.06
CA GLY A 33 -0.76 -8.77 -10.92
C GLY A 33 -0.70 -7.30 -11.28
N GLN A 34 -0.12 -6.95 -12.43
CA GLN A 34 -0.10 -5.57 -12.91
C GLN A 34 -1.50 -5.03 -13.23
N ALA A 35 -2.36 -5.84 -13.87
CA ALA A 35 -3.74 -5.46 -14.13
C ALA A 35 -4.53 -5.21 -12.84
N MET A 36 -4.35 -6.05 -11.82
CA MET A 36 -4.98 -5.88 -10.50
C MET A 36 -4.45 -4.65 -9.77
N LEU A 37 -3.14 -4.38 -9.84
CA LEU A 37 -2.56 -3.17 -9.25
C LEU A 37 -3.16 -1.91 -9.87
N ASN A 38 -3.26 -1.88 -11.21
CA ASN A 38 -3.89 -0.76 -11.91
C ASN A 38 -5.36 -0.60 -11.50
N ALA A 39 -6.11 -1.71 -11.40
CA ALA A 39 -7.51 -1.67 -10.95
C ALA A 39 -7.64 -1.15 -9.50
N ALA A 40 -6.76 -1.56 -8.60
CA ALA A 40 -6.74 -1.07 -7.22
C ALA A 40 -6.42 0.43 -7.14
N GLN A 41 -5.50 0.93 -7.98
CA GLN A 41 -5.20 2.36 -8.08
C GLN A 41 -6.39 3.17 -8.60
N LEU A 42 -7.10 2.66 -9.62
CA LEU A 42 -8.33 3.28 -10.12
C LEU A 42 -9.41 3.32 -9.02
N ALA A 43 -9.60 2.23 -8.28
CA ALA A 43 -10.57 2.17 -7.19
C ALA A 43 -10.24 3.17 -6.06
N LEU A 44 -8.96 3.37 -5.71
CA LEU A 44 -8.57 4.42 -4.75
C LEU A 44 -8.91 5.81 -5.26
N PHE A 45 -8.64 6.07 -6.54
CA PHE A 45 -8.91 7.36 -7.16
C PHE A 45 -10.40 7.68 -7.14
N GLU A 46 -11.26 6.70 -7.46
CA GLU A 46 -12.72 6.84 -7.38
C GLU A 46 -13.22 7.11 -5.96
N GLN A 47 -12.56 6.59 -4.93
CA GLN A 47 -12.89 6.87 -3.53
C GLN A 47 -12.44 8.27 -3.03
N GLY A 48 -11.60 8.98 -3.78
CA GLY A 48 -11.15 10.34 -3.44
C GLY A 48 -10.02 10.36 -2.41
N SER A 49 -10.32 10.77 -1.16
CA SER A 49 -9.35 10.81 -0.05
C SER A 49 -9.61 9.67 0.93
N PRO A 50 -9.23 8.42 0.59
CA PRO A 50 -9.35 7.31 1.51
C PRO A 50 -8.49 7.59 2.75
N GLY A 51 -9.01 7.29 3.94
CA GLY A 51 -8.24 7.29 5.19
C GLY A 51 -7.17 6.19 5.24
N PHE A 52 -6.77 5.65 4.08
CA PHE A 52 -5.86 4.55 3.91
C PHE A 52 -5.09 4.67 2.59
N GLU A 53 -3.97 3.95 2.49
CA GLU A 53 -3.15 3.84 1.29
C GLU A 53 -2.90 2.36 0.95
N PHE A 54 -2.84 2.04 -0.34
CA PHE A 54 -2.37 0.73 -0.77
C PHE A 54 -0.84 0.67 -0.79
N VAL A 55 -0.29 -0.41 -0.24
CA VAL A 55 1.14 -0.73 -0.24
C VAL A 55 1.33 -2.04 -1.00
N PRO A 56 1.64 -1.98 -2.31
CA PRO A 56 1.84 -3.18 -3.12
C PRO A 56 3.06 -3.97 -2.63
N ARG A 57 2.95 -5.31 -2.63
CA ARG A 57 4.04 -6.23 -2.36
C ARG A 57 4.01 -7.37 -3.38
N ASP A 58 5.16 -7.62 -3.97
CA ASP A 58 5.31 -8.69 -4.95
C ASP A 58 5.35 -10.07 -4.28
N THR A 59 4.55 -11.01 -4.79
CA THR A 59 4.53 -12.42 -4.36
C THR A 59 5.38 -13.34 -5.23
N GLY A 60 5.90 -12.83 -6.35
CA GLY A 60 6.71 -13.60 -7.30
C GLY A 60 5.99 -14.79 -7.95
N SER A 61 4.65 -14.82 -7.92
CA SER A 61 3.83 -15.96 -8.37
C SER A 61 4.14 -17.27 -7.63
N THR A 62 4.52 -17.20 -6.35
CA THR A 62 4.81 -18.39 -5.52
C THR A 62 4.17 -18.29 -4.14
N ALA A 63 3.86 -19.45 -3.54
CA ALA A 63 3.37 -19.51 -2.16
C ALA A 63 4.41 -18.99 -1.14
N GLN A 64 5.69 -19.26 -1.39
CA GLN A 64 6.79 -18.80 -0.54
C GLN A 64 6.93 -17.27 -0.61
N GLY A 65 6.97 -16.70 -1.81
CA GLY A 65 7.03 -15.25 -2.00
C GLY A 65 5.80 -14.53 -1.43
N ALA A 66 4.61 -15.12 -1.53
CA ALA A 66 3.41 -14.60 -0.87
C ALA A 66 3.54 -14.58 0.67
N ALA A 67 4.09 -15.64 1.28
CA ALA A 67 4.31 -15.69 2.72
C ALA A 67 5.34 -14.64 3.17
N GLU A 68 6.41 -14.44 2.40
CA GLU A 68 7.42 -13.40 2.65
C GLU A 68 6.83 -12.00 2.51
N ALA A 69 6.06 -11.76 1.46
CA ALA A 69 5.36 -10.50 1.21
C ALA A 69 4.38 -10.15 2.34
N ALA A 70 3.64 -11.15 2.85
CA ALA A 70 2.74 -10.98 3.99
C ALA A 70 3.50 -10.60 5.27
N ARG A 71 4.60 -11.29 5.57
CA ARG A 71 5.45 -10.96 6.74
C ARG A 71 6.01 -9.55 6.64
N ALA A 72 6.51 -9.16 5.47
CA ALA A 72 7.04 -7.83 5.22
C ALA A 72 5.97 -6.74 5.32
N ALA A 73 4.74 -7.03 4.90
CA ALA A 73 3.60 -6.14 5.05
C ALA A 73 3.22 -5.92 6.52
N ILE A 74 3.14 -7.00 7.31
CA ILE A 74 2.87 -6.92 8.76
C ILE A 74 3.96 -6.09 9.46
N ALA A 75 5.23 -6.39 9.18
CA ALA A 75 6.36 -5.63 9.73
C ALA A 75 6.35 -4.15 9.29
N GLY A 76 5.81 -3.86 8.10
CA GLY A 76 5.62 -2.50 7.58
C GLY A 76 4.44 -1.73 8.18
N GLY A 77 3.72 -2.32 9.13
CA GLY A 77 2.57 -1.70 9.80
C GLY A 77 1.26 -1.77 9.00
N ALA A 78 1.17 -2.69 8.03
CA ALA A 78 -0.09 -2.94 7.34
C ALA A 78 -1.16 -3.42 8.34
N ARG A 79 -2.32 -2.77 8.32
CA ARG A 79 -3.47 -3.09 9.18
C ARG A 79 -4.40 -4.09 8.51
N VAL A 80 -4.36 -4.15 7.19
CA VAL A 80 -5.15 -5.06 6.36
C VAL A 80 -4.22 -5.63 5.29
N LEU A 81 -4.38 -6.92 5.01
CA LEU A 81 -3.74 -7.63 3.92
C LEU A 81 -4.82 -8.02 2.91
N VAL A 82 -4.57 -7.77 1.63
CA VAL A 82 -5.43 -8.17 0.53
C VAL A 82 -4.61 -9.07 -0.38
N GLY A 83 -5.03 -10.33 -0.52
CA GLY A 83 -4.33 -11.35 -1.28
C GLY A 83 -4.09 -12.64 -0.47
N PRO A 84 -3.25 -13.57 -0.97
CA PRO A 84 -2.44 -13.49 -2.18
C PRO A 84 -3.07 -14.20 -3.39
N LEU A 85 -2.79 -13.69 -4.58
CA LEU A 85 -2.93 -14.45 -5.83
C LEU A 85 -1.57 -15.09 -6.12
N THR A 86 -1.49 -16.41 -6.03
CA THR A 86 -0.27 -17.20 -6.25
C THR A 86 -0.43 -18.07 -7.48
#